data_AF-A0A1G7XIH8-F1
#
_entry.id   AF-A0A1G7XIH8-F1
#
_cell.length_a   1.000
_cell.length_b   1.000
_cell.length_c   1.000
_cell.angle_alpha   90.00
_cell.angle_beta   90.00
_cell.angle_gamma   90.00
#
_symmetry.space_group_name_H-M   'P 1'
#
loop_
_entity.id
_entity.type
_entity.pdbx_description
1 polymer ?
#
loop_
_entity_poly.entity_id
_entity_poly.type
_entity_poly.pdbx_seq_one_letter_code
_entity_poly.pdbx_strand_id
1 'polypeptide(L)'
;MKIYLTKIYLLILLVSLQFFQAKAQSVQNAEVEDKFIKQANTVWAEGEYDKAIILYENILDEKPDQYMLYENLVKAYAYLGMFETAEERAGELYGQYPDDAMMIGSEKCRLGLIYTMQNRNDEALRAVEQMIEISDPAKIFPGAPTCAFFFQTKAGEYEKASVNIEKLLKVVENAGTWRYLFLMYAAYVHDKLGEAEKSQRYLSELRQGMEMLQSSGALQSINNEQGAEIFIYIADYYAFIGEDEKAIASLQQHLNAGGRQYYWIKNVSPFSSELKENPEYLDILSKMKEDIDRMRSNIEAHKF
;
A
#
# COMPACT_ATOMS: atom_id res chain seq x y z
N MET A 1 -8.17 67.02 14.04
CA MET A 1 -8.44 65.79 14.81
C MET A 1 -9.39 64.83 14.07
N LYS A 2 -10.62 65.23 13.72
CA LYS A 2 -11.61 64.34 13.03
C LYS A 2 -11.10 63.66 11.74
N ILE A 3 -10.40 64.40 10.86
CA ILE A 3 -9.87 63.86 9.59
C ILE A 3 -8.83 62.74 9.81
N TYR A 4 -8.03 62.84 10.89
CA TYR A 4 -7.03 61.82 11.23
C TYR A 4 -7.69 60.54 11.77
N LEU A 5 -8.73 60.67 12.61
CA LEU A 5 -9.51 59.51 13.05
C LEU A 5 -10.19 58.81 11.87
N THR A 6 -10.82 59.55 10.94
CA THR A 6 -11.46 58.95 9.77
C THR A 6 -10.48 58.18 8.90
N LYS A 7 -9.25 58.70 8.68
CA LYS A 7 -8.20 57.99 7.93
C LYS A 7 -7.72 56.72 8.64
N ILE A 8 -7.60 56.75 9.97
CA ILE A 8 -7.21 55.56 10.77
C ILE A 8 -8.31 54.49 10.71
N TYR A 9 -9.59 54.88 10.85
CA TYR A 9 -10.71 53.95 10.70
C TYR A 9 -10.78 53.34 9.30
N LEU A 10 -10.54 54.13 8.24
CA LEU A 10 -10.52 53.64 6.87
C LEU A 10 -9.38 52.66 6.64
N LEU A 11 -8.20 52.92 7.22
CA LEU A 11 -7.05 52.02 7.16
C LEU A 11 -7.33 50.69 7.86
N ILE A 12 -7.93 50.72 9.05
CA ILE A 12 -8.32 49.52 9.81
C ILE A 12 -9.35 48.69 9.03
N LEU A 13 -10.33 49.34 8.39
CA LEU A 13 -11.32 48.68 7.52
C LEU A 13 -10.69 48.04 6.29
N LEU A 14 -9.69 48.68 5.67
CA LEU A 14 -8.99 48.12 4.51
C LEU A 14 -8.13 46.91 4.90
N VAL A 15 -7.41 46.98 6.02
CA VAL A 15 -6.60 45.86 6.52
C VAL A 15 -7.48 44.68 6.94
N SER A 16 -8.62 44.94 7.60
CA SER A 16 -9.55 43.87 7.96
C SER A 16 -10.18 43.24 6.72
N LEU A 17 -10.57 44.02 5.71
CA LEU A 17 -11.10 43.51 4.44
C LEU A 17 -10.09 42.62 3.71
N GLN A 18 -8.81 43.04 3.65
CA GLN A 18 -7.73 42.23 3.06
C GLN A 18 -7.53 40.92 3.82
N PHE A 19 -7.59 40.94 5.15
CA PHE A 19 -7.50 39.73 5.96
C PHE A 19 -8.68 38.78 5.73
N PHE A 20 -9.90 39.30 5.64
CA PHE A 20 -11.09 38.49 5.32
C PHE A 20 -11.02 37.90 3.91
N GLN A 21 -10.55 38.65 2.92
CA GLN A 21 -10.35 38.16 1.56
C GLN A 21 -9.30 37.05 1.50
N ALA A 22 -8.15 37.24 2.16
CA ALA A 22 -7.11 36.22 2.24
C ALA A 22 -7.63 34.94 2.92
N LYS A 23 -8.42 35.08 3.99
CA LYS A 23 -9.05 33.94 4.68
C LYS A 23 -10.06 33.23 3.78
N ALA A 24 -10.94 33.96 3.10
CA ALA A 24 -11.91 33.38 2.18
C ALA A 24 -11.22 32.63 1.03
N GLN A 25 -10.17 33.21 0.45
CA GLN A 25 -9.36 32.55 -0.58
C GLN A 25 -8.67 31.29 -0.04
N SER A 26 -8.14 31.33 1.18
CA SER A 26 -7.50 30.15 1.79
C SER A 26 -8.49 28.98 2.00
N VAL A 27 -9.74 29.28 2.40
CA VAL A 27 -10.80 28.29 2.56
C VAL A 27 -11.20 27.72 1.21
N GLN A 28 -11.39 28.57 0.21
CA GLN A 28 -11.74 28.13 -1.15
C GLN A 28 -10.65 27.26 -1.77
N ASN A 29 -9.38 27.60 -1.58
CA ASN A 29 -8.26 26.80 -2.07
C ASN A 29 -8.20 25.43 -1.36
N ALA A 30 -8.47 25.38 -0.05
CA ALA A 30 -8.53 24.11 0.69
C ALA A 30 -9.70 23.20 0.25
N GLU A 31 -10.87 23.76 -0.07
CA GLU A 31 -12.00 22.98 -0.60
C GLU A 31 -11.72 22.40 -1.99
N VAL A 32 -11.06 23.19 -2.84
CA VAL A 32 -10.66 22.74 -4.19
C VAL A 32 -9.62 21.62 -4.09
N GLU A 33 -8.67 21.74 -3.18
CA GLU A 33 -7.67 20.70 -2.90
C GLU A 33 -8.30 19.40 -2.40
N ASP A 34 -9.20 19.46 -1.41
CA ASP A 34 -9.89 18.27 -0.90
C ASP A 34 -10.65 17.54 -2.03
N LYS A 35 -11.24 18.31 -2.95
CA LYS A 35 -11.88 17.76 -4.15
C LYS A 35 -10.89 17.03 -5.07
N PHE A 36 -9.71 17.59 -5.34
CA PHE A 36 -8.70 16.95 -6.19
C PHE A 36 -8.10 15.72 -5.53
N ILE A 37 -7.81 15.77 -4.24
CA ILE A 37 -7.35 14.61 -3.45
C ILE A 37 -8.39 13.49 -3.50
N LYS A 38 -9.66 13.82 -3.28
CA LYS A 38 -10.75 12.85 -3.37
C LYS A 38 -10.84 12.24 -4.77
N GLN A 39 -10.72 13.05 -5.82
CA GLN A 39 -10.71 12.56 -7.19
C GLN A 39 -9.53 11.60 -7.44
N ALA A 40 -8.32 11.95 -7.01
CA ALA A 40 -7.13 11.13 -7.14
C ALA A 40 -7.30 9.77 -6.44
N ASN A 41 -7.83 9.79 -5.20
CA ASN A 41 -8.12 8.58 -4.43
C ASN A 41 -9.25 7.73 -5.05
N THR A 42 -10.24 8.36 -5.69
CA THR A 42 -11.30 7.64 -6.41
C THR A 42 -10.72 6.88 -7.61
N VAL A 43 -9.97 7.56 -8.49
CA VAL A 43 -9.39 6.88 -9.67
C VAL A 43 -8.34 5.84 -9.25
N TRP A 44 -7.62 6.08 -8.16
CA TRP A 44 -6.76 5.07 -7.52
C TRP A 44 -7.55 3.81 -7.11
N ALA A 45 -8.68 3.99 -6.42
CA ALA A 45 -9.52 2.87 -5.97
C ALA A 45 -10.16 2.10 -7.13
N GLU A 46 -10.39 2.76 -8.26
CA GLU A 46 -10.85 2.14 -9.51
C GLU A 46 -9.74 1.38 -10.28
N GLY A 47 -8.49 1.47 -9.83
CA GLY A 47 -7.34 0.85 -10.48
C GLY A 47 -6.78 1.63 -11.66
N GLU A 48 -7.24 2.86 -11.88
CA GLU A 48 -6.78 3.78 -12.92
C GLU A 48 -5.50 4.51 -12.46
N TYR A 49 -4.44 3.72 -12.25
CA TYR A 49 -3.20 4.17 -11.61
C TYR A 49 -2.46 5.26 -12.39
N ASP A 50 -2.56 5.28 -13.72
CA ASP A 50 -2.02 6.34 -14.57
C ASP A 50 -2.67 7.70 -14.29
N LYS A 51 -4.00 7.75 -14.24
CA LYS A 51 -4.75 8.96 -13.89
C LYS A 51 -4.47 9.38 -12.45
N ALA A 52 -4.40 8.43 -11.53
CA ALA A 52 -4.05 8.70 -10.14
C ALA A 52 -2.67 9.35 -10.03
N ILE A 53 -1.66 8.80 -10.72
CA ILE A 53 -0.30 9.36 -10.78
C ILE A 53 -0.32 10.80 -11.27
N ILE A 54 -0.99 11.07 -12.40
CA ILE A 54 -1.05 12.44 -12.96
C ILE A 54 -1.67 13.42 -11.96
N LEU A 55 -2.74 13.01 -11.27
CA LEU A 55 -3.39 13.86 -10.27
C LEU A 55 -2.52 14.06 -9.02
N TYR A 56 -1.89 13.00 -8.50
CA TYR A 56 -1.02 13.11 -7.35
C TYR A 56 0.20 13.98 -7.64
N GLU A 57 0.86 13.80 -8.79
CA GLU A 57 1.99 14.64 -9.21
C GLU A 57 1.58 16.12 -9.27
N ASN A 58 0.46 16.45 -9.91
CA ASN A 58 -0.04 17.83 -9.98
C ASN A 58 -0.32 18.43 -8.60
N ILE A 59 -0.89 17.65 -7.66
CA ILE A 59 -1.16 18.13 -6.30
C ILE A 59 0.16 18.36 -5.55
N LEU A 60 1.12 17.45 -5.69
CA LEU A 60 2.40 17.49 -4.99
C LEU A 60 3.35 18.57 -5.51
N ASP A 61 3.27 18.91 -6.81
CA ASP A 61 3.97 20.05 -7.41
C ASP A 61 3.55 21.39 -6.76
N GLU A 62 2.28 21.52 -6.39
CA GLU A 62 1.76 22.70 -5.69
C GLU A 62 2.00 22.62 -4.17
N LYS A 63 1.93 21.42 -3.59
CA LYS A 63 1.98 21.17 -2.14
C LYS A 63 2.77 19.91 -1.79
N PRO A 64 4.10 20.06 -1.61
CA PRO A 64 4.98 18.92 -1.36
C PRO A 64 4.87 18.34 0.05
N ASP A 65 4.08 18.93 0.96
CA ASP A 65 3.95 18.50 2.35
C ASP A 65 2.84 17.45 2.59
N GLN A 66 2.29 16.88 1.53
CA GLN A 66 1.20 15.89 1.59
C GLN A 66 1.72 14.44 1.59
N TYR A 67 2.31 14.02 2.71
CA TYR A 67 2.90 12.68 2.90
C TYR A 67 2.02 11.51 2.41
N MET A 68 0.73 11.52 2.76
CA MET A 68 -0.19 10.43 2.41
C MET A 68 -0.39 10.29 0.89
N LEU A 69 -0.27 11.38 0.13
CA LEU A 69 -0.37 11.35 -1.32
C LEU A 69 0.91 10.81 -1.95
N TYR A 70 2.07 11.17 -1.41
CA TYR A 70 3.34 10.59 -1.84
C TYR A 70 3.37 9.08 -1.64
N GLU A 71 2.84 8.55 -0.53
CA GLU A 71 2.75 7.10 -0.33
C GLU A 71 1.94 6.40 -1.43
N ASN A 72 0.79 6.96 -1.78
CA ASN A 72 -0.06 6.43 -2.84
C ASN A 72 0.61 6.58 -4.22
N LEU A 73 1.29 7.69 -4.48
CA LEU A 73 2.05 7.93 -5.71
C LEU A 73 3.17 6.90 -5.90
N VAL A 74 4.00 6.68 -4.87
CA VAL A 74 5.07 5.68 -4.88
C VAL A 74 4.49 4.28 -5.12
N LYS A 75 3.40 3.94 -4.43
CA LYS A 75 2.70 2.66 -4.61
C LYS A 75 2.16 2.51 -6.03
N ALA A 76 1.63 3.58 -6.63
CA ALA A 76 1.14 3.60 -8.00
C ALA A 76 2.25 3.30 -9.01
N TYR A 77 3.37 4.02 -8.91
CA TYR A 77 4.52 3.78 -9.77
C TYR A 77 5.02 2.34 -9.62
N ALA A 78 5.07 1.83 -8.39
CA ALA A 78 5.51 0.47 -8.12
C ALA A 78 4.56 -0.61 -8.67
N TYR A 79 3.24 -0.41 -8.60
CA TYR A 79 2.23 -1.28 -9.21
C TYR A 79 2.31 -1.29 -10.72
N LEU A 80 2.57 -0.12 -11.31
CA LEU A 80 2.90 -0.02 -12.71
C LEU A 80 4.33 -0.47 -12.99
N GLY A 81 5.12 -0.97 -12.04
CA GLY A 81 6.50 -1.42 -12.23
C GLY A 81 7.46 -0.35 -12.78
N MET A 82 7.13 0.92 -12.63
CA MET A 82 8.02 2.06 -12.88
C MET A 82 8.94 2.24 -11.67
N PHE A 83 9.73 1.21 -11.38
CA PHE A 83 10.42 1.06 -10.11
C PHE A 83 11.46 2.15 -9.84
N GLU A 84 12.21 2.57 -10.86
CA GLU A 84 13.19 3.65 -10.75
C GLU A 84 12.53 4.96 -10.30
N THR A 85 11.39 5.31 -10.92
CA THR A 85 10.61 6.50 -10.53
C THR A 85 9.97 6.33 -9.15
N ALA A 86 9.51 5.13 -8.80
CA ALA A 86 8.99 4.85 -7.46
C ALA A 86 10.06 5.05 -6.38
N GLU A 87 11.30 4.60 -6.63
CA GLU A 87 12.45 4.77 -5.74
C GLU A 87 12.84 6.24 -5.62
N GLU A 88 12.90 6.98 -6.74
CA GLU A 88 13.17 8.42 -6.76
C GLU A 88 12.16 9.21 -5.92
N ARG A 89 10.86 9.01 -6.18
CA ARG A 89 9.78 9.69 -5.45
C ARG A 89 9.74 9.31 -3.97
N ALA A 90 10.09 8.07 -3.62
CA ALA A 90 10.26 7.69 -2.22
C ALA A 90 11.40 8.50 -1.60
N GLY A 91 12.58 8.54 -2.22
CA GLY A 91 13.72 9.31 -1.72
C GLY A 91 13.42 10.80 -1.53
N GLU A 92 12.66 11.41 -2.44
CA GLU A 92 12.21 12.80 -2.30
C GLU A 92 11.29 13.03 -1.10
N LEU A 93 10.30 12.17 -0.89
CA LEU A 93 9.39 12.28 0.26
C LEU A 93 10.17 12.18 1.58
N TYR A 94 10.94 11.10 1.72
CA TYR A 94 11.56 10.77 3.00
C TYR A 94 12.81 11.60 3.27
N GLY A 95 13.46 12.11 2.24
CA GLY A 95 14.54 13.09 2.34
C GLY A 95 14.11 14.42 2.98
N GLN A 96 12.80 14.73 2.98
CA GLN A 96 12.26 15.90 3.71
C GLN A 96 12.24 15.69 5.24
N TYR A 97 12.36 14.45 5.71
CA TYR A 97 12.25 14.07 7.12
C TYR A 97 13.45 13.22 7.58
N PRO A 98 14.70 13.69 7.44
CA PRO A 98 15.90 12.88 7.64
C PRO A 98 16.15 12.44 9.09
N ASP A 99 15.47 13.07 10.06
CA ASP A 99 15.61 12.78 11.50
C ASP A 99 14.32 12.19 12.11
N ASP A 100 13.28 11.96 11.31
CA ASP A 100 12.03 11.36 11.78
C ASP A 100 12.08 9.83 11.61
N ALA A 101 12.31 9.12 12.72
CA ALA A 101 12.40 7.66 12.73
C ALA A 101 11.15 6.96 12.17
N MET A 102 9.96 7.56 12.29
CA MET A 102 8.74 7.02 11.69
C MET A 102 8.79 7.14 10.17
N MET A 103 9.18 8.30 9.66
CA MET A 103 9.32 8.53 8.22
C MET A 103 10.39 7.63 7.61
N ILE A 104 11.57 7.55 8.23
CA ILE A 104 12.65 6.66 7.76
C ILE A 104 12.17 5.20 7.81
N GLY A 105 11.46 4.77 8.85
CA GLY A 105 10.90 3.42 8.93
C GLY A 105 9.93 3.12 7.79
N SER A 106 9.01 4.05 7.49
CA SER A 106 8.09 3.95 6.36
C SER A 106 8.83 3.88 5.03
N GLU A 107 9.87 4.71 4.82
CA GLU A 107 10.73 4.66 3.63
C GLU A 107 11.26 3.26 3.40
N LYS A 108 11.91 2.69 4.43
CA LYS A 108 12.56 1.39 4.29
C LYS A 108 11.54 0.28 4.04
N CYS A 109 10.34 0.35 4.60
CA CYS A 109 9.27 -0.57 4.23
C CYS A 109 8.89 -0.43 2.74
N ARG A 110 8.69 0.81 2.25
CA ARG A 110 8.32 1.05 0.84
C ARG A 110 9.40 0.60 -0.13
N LEU A 111 10.65 0.98 0.12
CA LEU A 111 11.80 0.52 -0.66
C LEU A 111 11.94 -0.99 -0.62
N GLY A 112 11.79 -1.62 0.56
CA GLY A 112 11.78 -3.07 0.69
C GLY A 112 10.72 -3.74 -0.19
N LEU A 113 9.53 -3.18 -0.27
CA LEU A 113 8.46 -3.67 -1.14
C LEU A 113 8.83 -3.50 -2.62
N ILE A 114 9.33 -2.34 -3.01
CA ILE A 114 9.77 -2.04 -4.39
C ILE A 114 10.91 -2.98 -4.82
N TYR A 115 11.91 -3.20 -3.97
CA TYR A 115 13.00 -4.13 -4.22
C TYR A 115 12.50 -5.57 -4.34
N THR A 116 11.56 -5.98 -3.48
CA THR A 116 10.97 -7.32 -3.56
C THR A 116 10.20 -7.54 -4.86
N MET A 117 9.42 -6.54 -5.31
CA MET A 117 8.73 -6.59 -6.61
C MET A 117 9.70 -6.65 -7.81
N GLN A 118 10.96 -6.24 -7.64
CA GLN A 118 12.04 -6.38 -8.61
C GLN A 118 12.84 -7.68 -8.46
N ASN A 119 12.52 -8.55 -7.49
CA ASN A 119 13.35 -9.69 -7.04
C ASN A 119 14.75 -9.27 -6.55
N ARG A 120 14.94 -8.02 -6.12
CA ARG A 120 16.17 -7.50 -5.49
C ARG A 120 16.17 -7.84 -3.99
N ASN A 121 16.17 -9.13 -3.67
CA ASN A 121 15.97 -9.62 -2.30
C ASN A 121 17.03 -9.10 -1.30
N ASP A 122 18.30 -9.02 -1.70
CA ASP A 122 19.37 -8.54 -0.82
C ASP A 122 19.17 -7.07 -0.42
N GLU A 123 18.65 -6.25 -1.34
CA GLU A 123 18.33 -4.85 -1.08
C GLU A 123 17.09 -4.71 -0.21
N ALA A 124 16.08 -5.54 -0.44
CA ALA A 124 14.90 -5.63 0.41
C ALA A 124 15.29 -5.99 1.85
N LEU A 125 16.17 -6.98 2.04
CA LEU A 125 16.66 -7.38 3.37
C LEU A 125 17.49 -6.28 4.05
N ARG A 126 18.36 -5.58 3.32
CA ARG A 126 19.08 -4.42 3.88
C ARG A 126 18.12 -3.32 4.33
N ALA A 127 17.06 -3.06 3.56
CA ALA A 127 16.04 -2.11 3.97
C ALA A 127 15.33 -2.58 5.25
N VAL A 128 15.01 -3.88 5.39
CA VAL A 128 14.46 -4.45 6.64
C VAL A 128 15.39 -4.24 7.82
N GLU A 129 16.67 -4.52 7.66
CA GLU A 129 17.66 -4.38 8.75
C GLU A 129 17.71 -2.94 9.25
N GLN A 130 17.87 -1.98 8.33
CA GLN A 130 17.86 -0.55 8.64
C GLN A 130 16.55 -0.12 9.33
N MET A 131 15.42 -0.62 8.83
CA MET A 131 14.10 -0.33 9.39
C MET A 131 13.97 -0.85 10.83
N ILE A 132 14.48 -2.05 11.12
CA ILE A 132 14.44 -2.64 12.47
C ILE A 132 15.37 -1.89 13.42
N GLU A 133 16.57 -1.50 12.98
CA GLU A 133 17.57 -0.78 13.79
C GLU A 133 17.06 0.56 14.34
N ILE A 134 16.30 1.30 13.53
CA ILE A 134 15.78 2.63 13.90
C ILE A 134 14.40 2.58 14.57
N SER A 135 13.78 1.40 14.61
CA SER A 135 12.41 1.27 15.10
C SER A 135 12.37 1.26 16.63
N ASP A 136 11.63 2.21 17.24
CA ASP A 136 11.33 2.19 18.68
C ASP A 136 10.37 1.02 18.96
N PRO A 137 10.81 -0.07 19.62
CA PRO A 137 10.00 -1.27 19.82
C PRO A 137 8.64 -1.01 20.49
N ALA A 138 8.47 0.12 21.20
CA ALA A 138 7.24 0.51 21.89
C ALA A 138 6.28 1.38 21.04
N LYS A 139 6.73 1.94 19.91
CA LYS A 139 5.94 2.85 19.04
C LYS A 139 5.73 2.33 17.61
N ILE A 140 6.16 1.10 17.35
CA ILE A 140 5.92 0.40 16.09
C ILE A 140 4.43 0.03 16.03
N PHE A 141 3.59 0.95 15.56
CA PHE A 141 2.24 0.61 15.12
C PHE A 141 1.74 1.47 13.95
N PRO A 142 1.22 0.85 12.87
CA PRO A 142 1.40 -0.55 12.46
C PRO A 142 2.71 -0.65 11.68
N GLY A 143 3.84 -0.73 12.39
CA GLY A 143 5.17 -0.46 11.87
C GLY A 143 5.96 -1.65 11.32
N ALA A 144 7.27 -1.43 11.20
CA ALA A 144 8.33 -2.25 10.60
C ALA A 144 8.19 -3.79 10.55
N PRO A 145 7.80 -4.52 11.62
CA PRO A 145 7.62 -5.97 11.57
C PRO A 145 6.57 -6.41 10.56
N THR A 146 5.55 -5.56 10.31
CA THR A 146 4.49 -5.82 9.33
C THR A 146 5.07 -5.97 7.93
N CYS A 147 6.11 -5.22 7.57
CA CYS A 147 6.76 -5.34 6.27
C CYS A 147 7.89 -6.37 6.29
N ALA A 148 8.61 -6.47 7.41
CA ALA A 148 9.80 -7.31 7.54
C ALA A 148 9.52 -8.78 7.25
N PHE A 149 8.40 -9.33 7.76
CA PHE A 149 8.11 -10.75 7.54
C PHE A 149 7.86 -11.05 6.05
N PHE A 150 7.28 -10.14 5.26
CA PHE A 150 7.08 -10.36 3.83
C PHE A 150 8.42 -10.55 3.12
N PHE A 151 9.34 -9.62 3.35
CA PHE A 151 10.63 -9.59 2.66
C PHE A 151 11.54 -10.73 3.13
N GLN A 152 11.53 -11.03 4.43
CA GLN A 152 12.25 -12.19 5.00
C GLN A 152 11.69 -13.51 4.47
N THR A 153 10.36 -13.68 4.44
CA THR A 153 9.71 -14.88 3.87
C THR A 153 10.10 -15.06 2.40
N LYS A 154 10.05 -13.98 1.63
CA LYS A 154 10.41 -14.01 0.20
C LYS A 154 11.89 -14.31 -0.03
N ALA A 155 12.77 -13.83 0.85
CA ALA A 155 14.20 -14.13 0.78
C ALA A 155 14.56 -15.53 1.32
N GLY A 156 13.61 -16.25 1.93
CA GLY A 156 13.85 -17.56 2.54
C GLY A 156 14.42 -17.52 3.96
N GLU A 157 14.43 -16.34 4.59
CA GLU A 157 14.88 -16.13 5.98
C GLU A 157 13.75 -16.50 6.96
N TYR A 158 13.30 -17.76 6.91
CA TYR A 158 12.09 -18.23 7.59
C TYR A 158 12.18 -18.12 9.11
N GLU A 159 13.36 -18.33 9.71
CA GLU A 159 13.58 -18.19 11.15
C GLU A 159 13.40 -16.74 11.61
N LYS A 160 13.88 -15.76 10.82
CA LYS A 160 13.68 -14.34 11.14
C LYS A 160 12.23 -13.93 10.90
N ALA A 161 11.62 -14.43 9.81
CA ALA A 161 10.23 -14.17 9.49
C ALA A 161 9.29 -14.69 10.60
N SER A 162 9.55 -15.89 11.14
CA SER A 162 8.71 -16.50 12.19
C SER A 162 8.72 -15.67 13.47
N VAL A 163 9.89 -15.19 13.89
CA VAL A 163 10.00 -14.30 15.06
C VAL A 163 9.18 -13.03 14.88
N ASN A 164 9.28 -12.38 13.71
CA ASN A 164 8.59 -11.13 13.43
C ASN A 164 7.08 -11.31 13.31
N ILE A 165 6.62 -12.36 12.65
CA ILE A 165 5.18 -12.61 12.49
C ILE A 165 4.51 -13.08 13.78
N GLU A 166 5.19 -13.89 14.60
CA GLU A 166 4.69 -14.27 15.93
C GLU A 166 4.59 -13.04 16.86
N LYS A 167 5.58 -12.13 16.79
CA LYS A 167 5.51 -10.85 17.53
C LYS A 167 4.33 -10.01 17.08
N LEU A 168 4.11 -9.92 15.76
CA LEU A 168 3.00 -9.17 15.19
C LEU A 168 1.65 -9.74 15.64
N LEU A 169 1.44 -11.05 15.51
CA LEU A 169 0.20 -11.74 15.90
C LEU A 169 -0.18 -11.58 17.38
N LYS A 170 0.81 -11.37 18.27
CA LYS A 170 0.59 -11.09 19.71
C LYS A 170 0.10 -9.67 19.98
N VAL A 171 0.51 -8.68 19.16
CA VAL A 171 0.15 -7.27 19.38
C VAL A 171 -1.05 -6.82 18.54
N VAL A 172 -1.39 -7.57 17.48
CA VAL A 172 -2.52 -7.28 16.59
C VAL A 172 -3.69 -8.25 16.77
N GLU A 173 -4.07 -8.54 18.02
CA GLU A 173 -5.21 -9.44 18.31
C GLU A 173 -6.50 -8.99 17.58
N ASN A 174 -6.66 -7.68 17.36
CA ASN A 174 -7.77 -7.05 16.62
C ASN A 174 -7.36 -6.39 15.28
N ALA A 175 -6.44 -6.97 14.50
CA ALA A 175 -6.01 -6.40 13.20
C ALA A 175 -7.08 -6.38 12.08
N GLY A 176 -8.33 -6.73 12.38
CA GLY A 176 -9.36 -6.93 11.35
C GLY A 176 -8.92 -7.98 10.32
N THR A 177 -9.16 -7.70 9.04
CA THR A 177 -8.85 -8.62 7.94
C THR A 177 -7.37 -8.84 7.71
N TRP A 178 -6.51 -7.89 8.10
CA TRP A 178 -5.05 -8.04 8.03
C TRP A 178 -4.55 -9.20 8.87
N ARG A 179 -5.30 -9.60 9.91
CA ARG A 179 -4.97 -10.78 10.71
C ARG A 179 -4.92 -12.04 9.85
N TYR A 180 -5.80 -12.18 8.87
CA TYR A 180 -5.82 -13.37 8.00
C TYR A 180 -4.56 -13.48 7.15
N LEU A 181 -4.07 -12.34 6.63
CA LEU A 181 -2.79 -12.29 5.94
C LEU A 181 -1.65 -12.74 6.85
N PHE A 182 -1.62 -12.26 8.10
CA PHE A 182 -0.58 -12.64 9.06
C PHE A 182 -0.66 -14.12 9.45
N LEU A 183 -1.86 -14.67 9.65
CA LEU A 183 -2.04 -16.09 9.94
C LEU A 183 -1.60 -16.96 8.76
N MET A 184 -1.88 -16.54 7.53
CA MET A 184 -1.47 -17.23 6.31
C MET A 184 0.05 -17.28 6.17
N TYR A 185 0.74 -16.15 6.33
CA TYR A 185 2.20 -16.12 6.30
C TYR A 185 2.81 -16.89 7.48
N ALA A 186 2.20 -16.86 8.68
CA ALA A 186 2.70 -17.61 9.82
C ALA A 186 2.63 -19.11 9.54
N ALA A 187 1.48 -19.60 9.04
CA ALA A 187 1.34 -20.97 8.64
C ALA A 187 2.37 -21.39 7.58
N TYR A 188 2.56 -20.57 6.54
CA TYR A 188 3.54 -20.82 5.48
C TYR A 188 4.98 -20.88 6.00
N VAL A 189 5.38 -19.91 6.81
CA VAL A 189 6.73 -19.85 7.37
C VAL A 189 6.99 -21.06 8.28
N HIS A 190 6.03 -21.42 9.14
CA HIS A 190 6.18 -22.59 10.01
C HIS A 190 6.16 -23.91 9.24
N ASP A 191 5.44 -24.01 8.11
CA ASP A 191 5.53 -25.14 7.19
C ASP A 191 6.95 -25.27 6.62
N LYS A 192 7.55 -24.16 6.14
CA LYS A 192 8.93 -24.14 5.63
C LYS A 192 9.99 -24.47 6.67
N LEU A 193 9.72 -24.19 7.95
CA LEU A 193 10.57 -24.58 9.07
C LEU A 193 10.38 -26.04 9.52
N GLY A 194 9.41 -26.77 8.94
CA GLY A 194 9.06 -28.13 9.37
C GLY A 194 8.28 -28.20 10.70
N GLU A 195 7.77 -27.06 11.18
CA GLU A 195 7.00 -26.95 12.43
C GLU A 195 5.51 -27.24 12.17
N ALA A 196 5.21 -28.47 11.76
CA ALA A 196 3.89 -28.89 11.27
C ALA A 196 2.74 -28.56 12.24
N GLU A 197 2.92 -28.79 13.54
CA GLU A 197 1.88 -28.50 14.54
C GLU A 197 1.52 -27.01 14.60
N LYS A 198 2.52 -26.12 14.54
CA LYS A 198 2.28 -24.68 14.54
C LYS A 198 1.64 -24.23 13.24
N SER A 199 2.13 -24.74 12.11
CA SER A 199 1.55 -24.45 10.79
C SER A 199 0.06 -24.81 10.76
N GLN A 200 -0.29 -26.03 11.19
CA GLN A 200 -1.67 -26.49 11.25
C GLN A 200 -2.54 -25.67 12.21
N ARG A 201 -1.98 -25.24 13.34
CA ARG A 201 -2.69 -24.34 14.26
C ARG A 201 -3.07 -23.02 13.59
N TYR A 202 -2.13 -22.36 12.93
CA TYR A 202 -2.39 -21.09 12.23
C TYR A 202 -3.34 -21.26 11.05
N LEU A 203 -3.22 -22.35 10.30
CA LEU A 203 -4.18 -22.71 9.23
C LEU A 203 -5.59 -22.92 9.78
N SER A 204 -5.74 -23.61 10.91
CA SER A 204 -7.05 -23.81 11.54
C SER A 204 -7.68 -22.49 11.96
N GLU A 205 -6.89 -21.59 12.55
CA GLU A 205 -7.38 -20.25 12.94
C GLU A 205 -7.78 -19.42 11.72
N LEU A 206 -6.97 -19.46 10.66
CA LEU A 206 -7.26 -18.80 9.38
C LEU A 206 -8.56 -19.32 8.77
N ARG A 207 -8.77 -20.65 8.71
CA ARG A 207 -9.99 -21.27 8.17
C ARG A 207 -11.23 -20.79 8.91
N GLN A 208 -11.22 -20.84 10.24
CA GLN A 208 -12.34 -20.37 11.07
C GLN A 208 -12.64 -18.89 10.81
N GLY A 209 -11.60 -18.07 10.69
CA GLY A 209 -11.72 -16.66 10.37
C GLY A 209 -12.35 -16.38 9.01
N MET A 210 -11.91 -17.10 7.97
CA MET A 210 -12.42 -16.97 6.61
C MET A 210 -13.88 -17.45 6.50
N GLU A 211 -14.25 -18.53 7.19
CA GLU A 211 -15.63 -19.02 7.26
C GLU A 211 -16.56 -17.98 7.93
N MET A 212 -16.11 -17.33 9.00
CA MET A 212 -16.84 -16.24 9.64
C MET A 212 -17.02 -15.04 8.72
N LEU A 213 -15.98 -14.65 7.98
CA LEU A 213 -16.08 -13.57 6.99
C LEU A 213 -17.09 -13.87 5.88
N GLN A 214 -17.10 -15.10 5.37
CA GLN A 214 -18.00 -15.53 4.30
C GLN A 214 -19.46 -15.58 4.78
N SER A 215 -19.70 -16.13 5.97
CA SER A 215 -21.04 -16.29 6.54
C SER A 215 -21.66 -14.98 7.02
N SER A 216 -20.85 -14.00 7.43
CA SER A 216 -21.34 -12.69 7.89
C SER A 216 -21.64 -11.70 6.77
N GLY A 217 -21.29 -12.01 5.51
CA GLY A 217 -21.36 -11.07 4.40
C GLY A 217 -20.36 -9.91 4.51
N ALA A 218 -19.48 -9.93 5.52
CA ALA A 218 -18.49 -8.88 5.77
C ALA A 218 -17.50 -8.74 4.60
N LEU A 219 -17.26 -9.82 3.84
CA LEU A 219 -16.41 -9.81 2.64
C LEU A 219 -16.86 -8.74 1.64
N GLN A 220 -18.17 -8.54 1.48
CA GLN A 220 -18.74 -7.54 0.58
C GLN A 220 -18.44 -6.11 1.07
N SER A 221 -18.52 -5.88 2.39
CA SER A 221 -18.19 -4.59 3.01
C SER A 221 -16.69 -4.30 2.96
N ILE A 222 -15.85 -5.32 3.17
CA ILE A 222 -14.39 -5.22 3.08
C ILE A 222 -13.95 -4.91 1.64
N ASN A 223 -14.59 -5.50 0.63
CA ASN A 223 -14.35 -5.17 -0.77
C ASN A 223 -14.60 -3.68 -1.05
N ASN A 224 -15.61 -3.08 -0.43
CA ASN A 224 -15.89 -1.65 -0.59
C ASN A 224 -14.85 -0.75 0.10
N GLU A 225 -14.13 -1.25 1.12
CA GLU A 225 -13.14 -0.48 1.91
C GLU A 225 -11.69 -0.70 1.46
N GLN A 226 -11.32 -1.93 1.07
CA GLN A 226 -9.97 -2.33 0.68
C GLN A 226 -9.80 -2.45 -0.85
N GLY A 227 -10.89 -2.29 -1.60
CA GLY A 227 -10.91 -2.38 -3.06
C GLY A 227 -10.45 -3.76 -3.55
N ALA A 228 -9.83 -3.77 -4.72
CA ALA A 228 -9.39 -5.01 -5.38
C ALA A 228 -8.37 -5.82 -4.57
N GLU A 229 -7.62 -5.23 -3.63
CA GLU A 229 -6.50 -5.88 -2.94
C GLU A 229 -6.93 -7.10 -2.11
N ILE A 230 -8.14 -7.09 -1.54
CA ILE A 230 -8.64 -8.21 -0.73
C ILE A 230 -8.67 -9.53 -1.52
N PHE A 231 -8.97 -9.46 -2.82
CA PHE A 231 -9.07 -10.64 -3.67
C PHE A 231 -7.72 -11.32 -3.89
N ILE A 232 -6.60 -10.61 -3.79
CA ILE A 232 -5.26 -11.23 -3.81
C ILE A 232 -5.07 -12.09 -2.56
N TYR A 233 -5.43 -11.58 -1.38
CA TYR A 233 -5.27 -12.34 -0.14
C TYR A 233 -6.19 -13.55 -0.07
N ILE A 234 -7.41 -13.45 -0.63
CA ILE A 234 -8.31 -14.59 -0.79
C ILE A 234 -7.72 -15.61 -1.77
N ALA A 235 -7.16 -15.14 -2.89
CA ALA A 235 -6.50 -16.01 -3.86
C ALA A 235 -5.30 -16.74 -3.25
N ASP A 236 -4.43 -16.01 -2.54
CA ASP A 236 -3.27 -16.56 -1.84
C ASP A 236 -3.70 -17.61 -0.81
N TYR A 237 -4.79 -17.36 -0.07
CA TYR A 237 -5.34 -18.35 0.87
C TYR A 237 -5.76 -19.62 0.16
N TYR A 238 -6.55 -19.52 -0.92
CA TYR A 238 -7.01 -20.68 -1.66
C TYR A 238 -5.86 -21.45 -2.32
N ALA A 239 -4.88 -20.74 -2.88
CA ALA A 239 -3.68 -21.36 -3.42
C ALA A 239 -2.91 -22.10 -2.32
N PHE A 240 -2.76 -21.50 -1.14
CA PHE A 240 -2.03 -22.11 -0.03
C PHE A 240 -2.69 -23.39 0.50
N ILE A 241 -4.02 -23.51 0.43
CA ILE A 241 -4.73 -24.72 0.84
C ILE A 241 -4.98 -25.72 -0.30
N GLY A 242 -4.43 -25.48 -1.49
CA GLY A 242 -4.57 -26.34 -2.67
C GLY A 242 -5.94 -26.30 -3.35
N GLU A 243 -6.69 -25.21 -3.18
CA GLU A 243 -7.98 -24.97 -3.84
C GLU A 243 -7.81 -24.06 -5.07
N ASP A 244 -7.03 -24.53 -6.05
CA ASP A 244 -6.58 -23.74 -7.21
C ASP A 244 -7.71 -23.06 -8.00
N GLU A 245 -8.82 -23.77 -8.24
CA GLU A 245 -9.97 -23.20 -8.96
C GLU A 245 -10.53 -21.96 -8.25
N LYS A 246 -10.59 -21.97 -6.92
CA LYS A 246 -11.06 -20.82 -6.14
C LYS A 246 -9.99 -19.73 -6.06
N ALA A 247 -8.71 -20.10 -6.06
CA ALA A 247 -7.62 -19.14 -6.15
C ALA A 247 -7.69 -18.35 -7.45
N ILE A 248 -7.84 -19.04 -8.59
CA ILE A 248 -7.98 -18.45 -9.92
C ILE A 248 -9.24 -17.58 -10.00
N ALA A 249 -10.38 -18.08 -9.51
CA ALA A 249 -11.62 -17.30 -9.47
C ALA A 249 -11.46 -16.00 -8.67
N SER A 250 -10.69 -16.03 -7.58
CA SER A 250 -10.39 -14.85 -6.76
C SER A 250 -9.45 -13.88 -7.48
N LEU A 251 -8.43 -14.36 -8.20
CA LEU A 251 -7.59 -13.52 -9.06
C LEU A 251 -8.37 -12.89 -10.21
N GLN A 252 -9.37 -13.59 -10.75
CA GLN A 252 -10.26 -13.01 -11.76
C GLN A 252 -11.13 -11.90 -11.17
N GLN A 253 -11.63 -12.06 -9.94
CA GLN A 253 -12.33 -11.00 -9.21
C GLN A 253 -11.42 -9.80 -8.97
N HIS A 254 -10.16 -10.04 -8.58
CA HIS A 254 -9.14 -9.00 -8.44
C HIS A 254 -8.97 -8.18 -9.73
N LEU A 255 -8.77 -8.86 -10.87
CA LEU A 255 -8.63 -8.21 -12.17
C LEU A 255 -9.88 -7.37 -12.53
N ASN A 256 -11.07 -7.96 -12.37
CA ASN A 256 -12.36 -7.33 -12.68
C ASN A 256 -12.64 -6.10 -11.80
N ALA A 257 -12.12 -6.08 -10.57
CA ALA A 257 -12.22 -4.97 -9.65
C ALA A 257 -11.19 -3.86 -9.90
N GLY A 258 -10.41 -3.92 -10.99
CA GLY A 258 -9.38 -2.91 -11.31
C GLY A 258 -7.99 -3.24 -10.76
N GLY A 259 -7.79 -4.41 -10.14
CA GLY A 259 -6.51 -4.84 -9.60
C GLY A 259 -5.42 -5.03 -10.66
N ARG A 260 -4.25 -4.40 -10.48
CA ARG A 260 -3.07 -4.51 -11.36
C ARG A 260 -1.79 -4.83 -10.60
N GLN A 261 -1.91 -5.50 -9.46
CA GLN A 261 -0.78 -5.90 -8.60
C GLN A 261 0.01 -7.09 -9.19
N TYR A 262 0.30 -7.03 -10.49
CA TYR A 262 1.02 -8.06 -11.26
C TYR A 262 2.35 -8.43 -10.60
N TYR A 263 3.17 -7.44 -10.26
CA TYR A 263 4.49 -7.67 -9.66
C TYR A 263 4.39 -8.20 -8.24
N TRP A 264 3.34 -7.86 -7.48
CA TRP A 264 3.08 -8.48 -6.19
C TRP A 264 2.78 -9.98 -6.35
N ILE A 265 1.80 -10.32 -7.19
CA ILE A 265 1.37 -11.71 -7.39
C ILE A 265 2.52 -12.58 -7.92
N LYS A 266 3.33 -12.00 -8.83
CA LYS A 266 4.44 -12.71 -9.48
C LYS A 266 5.69 -12.85 -8.60
N ASN A 267 6.05 -11.78 -7.87
CA ASN A 267 7.36 -11.68 -7.23
C ASN A 267 7.30 -11.62 -5.70
N VAL A 268 6.20 -11.16 -5.09
CA VAL A 268 6.07 -11.02 -3.63
C VAL A 268 5.34 -12.21 -3.02
N SER A 269 4.15 -12.55 -3.53
CA SER A 269 3.35 -13.67 -2.99
C SER A 269 4.09 -15.01 -3.16
N PRO A 270 4.35 -15.75 -2.07
CA PRO A 270 4.94 -17.08 -2.16
C PRO A 270 3.92 -18.16 -2.55
N PHE A 271 2.62 -17.86 -2.51
CA PHE A 271 1.54 -18.83 -2.62
C PHE A 271 1.19 -19.18 -4.05
N SER A 272 1.46 -18.27 -5.00
CA SER A 272 1.14 -18.47 -6.42
C SER A 272 2.03 -19.50 -7.12
N SER A 273 3.00 -20.11 -6.43
CA SER A 273 4.01 -20.99 -7.03
C SER A 273 3.42 -22.22 -7.73
N GLU A 274 2.34 -22.80 -7.20
CA GLU A 274 1.67 -23.97 -7.78
C GLU A 274 0.79 -23.59 -8.98
N LEU A 275 0.33 -22.34 -9.04
CA LEU A 275 -0.50 -21.82 -10.13
C LEU A 275 0.30 -21.42 -11.37
N LYS A 276 1.65 -21.39 -11.31
CA LYS A 276 2.50 -20.81 -12.36
C LYS A 276 2.37 -21.47 -13.74
N GLU A 277 2.01 -22.74 -13.77
CA GLU A 277 1.79 -23.50 -15.01
C GLU A 277 0.30 -23.53 -15.42
N ASN A 278 -0.60 -22.97 -14.61
CA ASN A 278 -2.03 -22.96 -14.91
C ASN A 278 -2.32 -21.92 -16.02
N PRO A 279 -2.95 -22.32 -17.14
CA PRO A 279 -3.23 -21.41 -18.25
C PRO A 279 -4.13 -20.23 -17.91
N GLU A 280 -5.11 -20.40 -17.03
CA GLU A 280 -6.03 -19.33 -16.61
C GLU A 280 -5.30 -18.31 -15.72
N TYR A 281 -4.44 -18.78 -14.81
CA TYR A 281 -3.56 -17.91 -14.04
C TYR A 281 -2.65 -17.06 -14.93
N LEU A 282 -2.04 -17.68 -15.95
CA LEU A 282 -1.17 -17.00 -16.91
C LEU A 282 -1.93 -15.98 -17.77
N ASP A 283 -3.15 -16.30 -18.20
CA ASP A 283 -4.02 -15.38 -18.93
C ASP A 283 -4.40 -14.15 -18.08
N ILE A 284 -4.76 -14.34 -16.81
CA ILE A 284 -5.05 -13.25 -15.87
C ILE A 284 -3.83 -12.33 -15.72
N LEU A 285 -2.64 -12.90 -15.52
CA LEU A 285 -1.40 -12.13 -15.41
C LEU A 285 -1.05 -11.39 -16.72
N SER A 286 -1.32 -11.99 -17.89
CA SER A 286 -1.11 -11.33 -19.19
C SER A 286 -1.99 -10.09 -19.30
N LYS A 287 -3.28 -10.20 -18.99
CA LYS A 287 -4.23 -9.08 -19.02
C LYS A 287 -3.82 -7.95 -18.08
N MET A 288 -3.40 -8.27 -16.86
CA MET A 288 -2.86 -7.25 -15.94
C MET A 288 -1.64 -6.55 -16.54
N LYS A 289 -0.74 -7.29 -17.18
CA LYS A 289 0.47 -6.74 -17.78
C LYS A 289 0.17 -5.82 -18.96
N GLU A 290 -0.76 -6.21 -19.83
CA GLU A 290 -1.23 -5.39 -20.95
C GLU A 290 -1.83 -4.06 -20.48
N ASP A 291 -2.65 -4.11 -19.42
CA ASP A 291 -3.22 -2.91 -18.81
C ASP A 291 -2.15 -1.99 -18.20
N ILE A 292 -1.16 -2.57 -17.50
CA ILE A 292 -0.02 -1.82 -16.95
C ILE A 292 0.75 -1.13 -18.09
N ASP A 293 1.01 -1.82 -19.20
CA ASP A 293 1.76 -1.26 -20.32
C ASP A 293 1.00 -0.11 -21.01
N ARG A 294 -0.32 -0.23 -21.11
CA ARG A 294 -1.18 0.88 -21.55
C ARG A 294 -1.09 2.07 -20.60
N MET A 295 -1.22 1.84 -19.30
CA MET A 295 -1.17 2.90 -18.28
C MET A 295 0.19 3.63 -18.28
N ARG A 296 1.30 2.90 -18.41
CA ARG A 296 2.64 3.49 -18.59
C ARG A 296 2.70 4.41 -19.80
N SER A 297 2.20 3.94 -20.94
CA SER A 297 2.18 4.72 -22.19
C SER A 297 1.37 6.01 -22.03
N ASN A 298 0.26 5.97 -21.29
CA ASN A 298 -0.53 7.15 -20.98
C ASN A 298 0.26 8.17 -20.14
N ILE A 299 0.99 7.72 -19.12
CA ILE A 299 1.82 8.61 -18.29
C ILE A 299 2.90 9.29 -19.13
N GLU A 300 3.60 8.54 -19.99
CA GLU A 300 4.64 9.08 -20.86
C GLU A 300 4.09 10.13 -21.83
N ALA A 301 2.87 9.94 -22.35
CA ALA A 301 2.21 10.90 -23.21
C ALA A 301 1.83 12.22 -22.52
N HIS A 302 1.68 12.22 -21.18
CA HIS A 302 1.35 13.42 -20.40
C HIS A 302 2.59 14.17 -19.87
N LYS A 303 3.81 13.67 -20.13
CA LYS A 303 5.07 14.34 -19.77
C LYS A 303 5.51 15.41 -20.79
N PHE A 304 4.73 15.68 -21.84
CA PHE A 304 5.00 16.63 -22.92
C PHE A 304 3.84 17.62 -23.10
#